data_AF-A0A3A9YPF8-F1
#
_entry.id   AF-A0A3A9YPF8-F1
#
_cell.length_a   1.000
_cell.length_b   1.000
_cell.length_c   1.000
_cell.angle_alpha   90.00
_cell.angle_beta   90.00
_cell.angle_gamma   90.00
#
_symmetry.space_group_name_H-M   'P 1'
#
loop_
_entity.id
_entity.type
_entity.pdbx_description
1 polymer ?
#
loop_
_entity_poly.entity_id
_entity_poly.type
_entity_poly.pdbx_seq_one_letter_code
_entity_poly.pdbx_strand_id
1 'polypeptide(L)'
;MDYVYGSSAPGTGWCYLHPGPADSWAGRRAHTFTLRFLPDEAPAADLGFAPWLTDTHAPLPGTADLALNGTLVETLAFAGGATKGSLAGYPTAPGSPLKPSFHELPLPAAAFIASENVLTPAETRGSRHAHDAIGVFAPAG
;
A
#
# COMPACT_ATOMS: atom_id res chain seq x y z
N MET A 1 -8.57 3.59 6.42
CA MET A 1 -8.02 4.96 6.55
C MET A 1 -8.15 5.65 5.19
N ASP A 2 -8.29 6.97 5.16
CA ASP A 2 -8.42 7.76 3.93
C ASP A 2 -7.40 8.91 3.98
N TYR A 3 -6.44 8.91 3.04
CA TYR A 3 -5.33 9.85 2.99
C TYR A 3 -5.40 10.69 1.71
N VAL A 4 -5.45 12.01 1.86
CA VAL A 4 -5.46 12.98 0.77
C VAL A 4 -4.09 13.62 0.63
N TYR A 5 -3.44 13.39 -0.52
CA TYR A 5 -2.16 14.00 -0.83
C TYR A 5 -2.26 15.54 -0.77
N GLY A 6 -1.29 16.17 -0.10
CA GLY A 6 -1.25 17.62 0.10
C GLY A 6 -2.15 18.17 1.22
N SER A 7 -3.01 17.35 1.83
CA SER A 7 -3.92 17.80 2.90
C SER A 7 -3.86 16.96 4.18
N SER A 8 -3.81 15.63 4.08
CA SER A 8 -3.73 14.75 5.24
C SER A 8 -2.36 14.79 5.92
N ALA A 9 -2.35 14.70 7.25
CA ALA A 9 -1.11 14.54 8.02
C ALA A 9 -0.74 13.05 8.13
N PRO A 10 0.50 12.63 7.80
CA PRO A 10 0.93 11.24 7.90
C PRO A 10 0.67 10.60 9.28
N GLY A 11 0.91 11.34 10.37
CA GLY A 11 0.73 10.79 11.73
C GLY A 11 -0.71 10.39 12.09
N THR A 12 -1.72 10.77 11.31
CA THR A 12 -3.14 10.47 11.60
C THR A 12 -3.91 9.91 10.42
N GLY A 13 -3.55 10.25 9.18
CA GLY A 13 -4.20 9.74 7.98
C GLY A 13 -3.57 8.46 7.42
N TRP A 14 -2.36 8.11 7.87
CA TRP A 14 -1.62 6.97 7.35
C TRP A 14 -1.96 5.67 8.09
N CYS A 15 -2.20 4.61 7.33
CA CYS A 15 -2.36 3.28 7.89
C CYS A 15 -1.00 2.61 8.02
N TYR A 16 -0.22 2.91 9.07
CA TYR A 16 1.09 2.27 9.24
C TYR A 16 0.97 0.74 9.28
N LEU A 17 0.08 0.21 10.12
CA LEU A 17 -0.17 -1.21 10.26
C LEU A 17 -1.53 -1.53 9.63
N HIS A 18 -1.52 -2.11 8.44
CA HIS A 18 -2.71 -2.49 7.71
C HIS A 18 -3.12 -3.92 8.11
N PRO A 19 -4.31 -4.14 8.69
CA PRO A 19 -4.76 -5.47 9.10
C PRO A 19 -5.34 -6.27 7.94
N GLY A 20 -4.99 -7.56 7.92
CA GLY A 20 -5.57 -8.54 7.00
C GLY A 20 -6.81 -9.22 7.59
N PRO A 21 -7.58 -9.94 6.77
CA PRO A 21 -8.77 -10.66 7.21
C PRO A 21 -8.50 -11.81 8.19
N ALA A 22 -7.25 -12.27 8.34
CA ALA A 22 -6.89 -13.24 9.37
C ALA A 22 -6.74 -12.61 10.77
N ASP A 23 -6.59 -11.28 10.87
CA ASP A 23 -6.39 -10.58 12.14
C ASP A 23 -7.69 -10.49 12.95
N SER A 24 -7.75 -11.27 14.03
CA SER A 24 -8.91 -11.29 14.95
C SER A 24 -9.14 -9.97 15.67
N TRP A 25 -8.06 -9.28 16.06
CA TRP A 25 -8.12 -7.97 16.72
C TRP A 25 -8.71 -6.88 15.80
N ALA A 26 -8.69 -7.09 14.49
CA ALA A 26 -9.26 -6.19 13.49
C ALA A 26 -10.61 -6.69 12.95
N GLY A 27 -11.24 -7.65 13.62
CA GLY A 27 -12.59 -8.14 13.29
C GLY A 27 -12.66 -9.14 12.14
N ARG A 28 -11.53 -9.77 11.74
CA ARG A 28 -11.47 -10.82 10.71
C ARG A 28 -12.14 -10.45 9.38
N ARG A 29 -11.88 -9.24 8.88
CA ARG A 29 -12.46 -8.73 7.64
C ARG A 29 -11.39 -8.06 6.79
N ALA A 30 -11.69 -7.89 5.50
CA ALA A 30 -10.86 -7.06 4.65
C ALA A 30 -10.88 -5.60 5.15
N HIS A 31 -9.73 -4.96 5.08
CA HIS A 31 -9.58 -3.53 5.35
C HIS A 31 -8.99 -2.85 4.12
N THR A 32 -9.47 -1.63 3.89
CA THR A 32 -9.06 -0.81 2.77
C THR A 32 -8.33 0.42 3.28
N PHE A 33 -7.20 0.69 2.66
CA PHE A 33 -6.53 1.98 2.73
C PHE A 33 -6.84 2.75 1.45
N THR A 34 -7.14 4.04 1.54
CA THR A 34 -7.47 4.89 0.40
C THR A 34 -6.45 6.01 0.30
N LEU A 35 -5.85 6.16 -0.87
CA LEU A 35 -4.98 7.27 -1.23
C LEU A 35 -5.67 8.11 -2.32
N ARG A 36 -5.92 9.38 -2.02
CA ARG A 36 -6.51 10.35 -2.94
C ARG A 36 -5.45 11.35 -3.39
N PHE A 37 -5.42 11.61 -4.68
CA PHE A 37 -4.51 12.60 -5.25
C PHE A 37 -5.13 13.22 -6.49
N LEU A 38 -4.84 14.50 -6.71
CA LEU A 38 -5.24 15.25 -7.88
C LEU A 38 -3.98 15.54 -8.70
N PRO A 39 -3.78 14.89 -9.86
CA PRO A 39 -2.73 15.31 -10.77
C PRO A 39 -3.16 16.61 -11.48
N ASP A 40 -2.20 17.46 -11.83
CA ASP A 40 -2.47 18.71 -12.57
C ASP A 40 -3.10 18.43 -13.95
N GLU A 41 -2.70 17.31 -14.57
CA GLU A 41 -3.26 16.78 -15.81
C GLU A 41 -3.35 15.24 -15.77
N ALA A 42 -4.23 14.66 -16.58
CA ALA A 42 -4.25 13.21 -16.74
C ALA A 42 -2.93 12.76 -17.40
N PRO A 43 -2.26 11.71 -16.89
CA PRO A 43 -0.96 11.30 -17.40
C PRO A 43 -1.07 10.78 -18.84
N ALA A 44 -0.14 11.20 -19.69
CA ALA A 44 -0.08 10.78 -21.10
C ALA A 44 0.55 9.38 -21.29
N ALA A 45 1.18 8.83 -20.26
CA ALA A 45 1.81 7.53 -20.23
C ALA A 45 1.57 6.86 -18.88
N ASP A 46 1.75 5.54 -18.82
CA ASP A 46 1.60 4.78 -17.58
C ASP A 46 2.50 5.36 -16.48
N LEU A 47 1.97 5.45 -15.27
CA LEU A 47 2.74 5.88 -14.10
C LEU A 47 3.29 4.66 -13.38
N GLY A 48 4.40 4.80 -12.67
CA GLY A 48 4.86 3.78 -11.75
C GLY A 48 4.09 3.84 -10.43
N PHE A 49 3.86 2.68 -9.84
CA PHE A 49 3.36 2.53 -8.49
C PHE A 49 4.23 1.59 -7.69
N ALA A 50 4.51 1.98 -6.44
CA ALA A 50 5.27 1.16 -5.52
C ALA A 50 4.74 1.30 -4.09
N PRO A 51 4.25 0.21 -3.49
CA PRO A 51 4.15 0.07 -2.06
C PRO A 51 5.43 -0.57 -1.51
N TRP A 52 6.08 0.13 -0.58
CA TRP A 52 7.19 -0.38 0.21
C TRP A 52 6.67 -0.81 1.58
N LEU A 53 7.05 -2.02 1.98
CA LEU A 53 6.61 -2.64 3.22
C LEU A 53 7.80 -2.77 4.15
N THR A 54 7.66 -2.29 5.38
CA THR A 54 8.65 -2.48 6.43
C THR A 54 8.76 -3.95 6.80
N ASP A 55 7.62 -4.64 6.90
CA ASP A 55 7.53 -6.05 7.28
C ASP A 55 6.11 -6.59 7.04
N THR A 56 5.97 -7.90 6.86
CA THR A 56 4.68 -8.59 6.74
C THR A 56 4.59 -9.75 7.73
N HIS A 57 3.41 -10.33 7.88
CA HIS A 57 3.23 -11.52 8.70
C HIS A 57 3.90 -12.75 8.08
N ALA A 58 4.84 -13.36 8.80
CA ALA A 58 5.69 -14.43 8.30
C ALA A 58 4.91 -15.65 7.75
N PRO A 59 3.99 -16.30 8.49
CA PRO A 59 3.27 -17.46 7.96
C PRO A 59 2.04 -17.12 7.13
N LEU A 60 1.57 -15.86 7.13
CA LEU A 60 0.34 -15.44 6.44
C LEU A 60 0.52 -14.05 5.81
N PRO A 61 1.47 -13.85 4.88
CA PRO A 61 1.84 -12.51 4.40
C PRO A 61 0.73 -11.79 3.65
N GLY A 62 -0.18 -12.52 2.99
CA GLY A 62 -1.41 -11.96 2.44
C GLY A 62 -1.36 -11.55 0.98
N THR A 63 -2.50 -11.07 0.51
CA THR A 63 -2.70 -10.51 -0.83
C THR A 63 -3.52 -9.23 -0.73
N ALA A 64 -3.25 -8.27 -1.62
CA ALA A 64 -4.02 -7.04 -1.72
C ALA A 64 -4.47 -6.77 -3.15
N ASP A 65 -5.75 -6.47 -3.32
CA ASP A 65 -6.30 -6.01 -4.58
C ASP A 65 -6.03 -4.51 -4.69
N LEU A 66 -5.32 -4.10 -5.73
CA LEU A 66 -5.04 -2.71 -6.03
C LEU A 66 -6.03 -2.21 -7.07
N ALA A 67 -6.88 -1.26 -6.71
CA ALA A 67 -7.79 -0.61 -7.64
C ALA A 67 -7.53 0.89 -7.77
N LEU A 68 -7.62 1.40 -9.00
CA LEU A 68 -7.56 2.82 -9.33
C LEU A 68 -8.92 3.26 -9.88
N ASN A 69 -9.54 4.27 -9.25
CA ASN A 69 -10.87 4.78 -9.61
C ASN A 69 -11.94 3.67 -9.66
N GLY A 70 -11.83 2.69 -8.77
CA GLY A 70 -12.73 1.53 -8.69
C GLY A 70 -12.46 0.42 -9.70
N THR A 71 -11.48 0.58 -10.60
CA THR A 71 -11.06 -0.45 -11.54
C THR A 71 -9.90 -1.24 -10.97
N LEU A 72 -10.03 -2.58 -10.91
CA LEU A 72 -8.94 -3.46 -10.50
C LEU A 72 -7.76 -3.31 -11.47
N VAL A 73 -6.59 -3.01 -10.94
CA VAL A 73 -5.33 -2.89 -11.69
C VAL A 73 -4.53 -4.18 -11.55
N GLU A 74 -4.32 -4.65 -10.32
CA GLU A 74 -3.46 -5.81 -10.03
C GLU A 74 -3.85 -6.47 -8.70
N THR A 75 -3.48 -7.75 -8.53
CA THR A 75 -3.51 -8.41 -7.21
C THR A 75 -2.08 -8.63 -6.72
N LEU A 76 -1.67 -7.87 -5.69
CA LEU A 76 -0.35 -7.95 -5.09
C LEU A 76 -0.27 -9.17 -4.17
N ALA A 77 0.76 -10.00 -4.33
CA ALA A 77 1.06 -11.11 -3.44
C ALA A 77 2.27 -10.77 -2.57
N PHE A 78 2.05 -10.61 -1.27
CA PHE A 78 3.11 -10.16 -0.36
C PHE A 78 4.08 -11.29 -0.02
N ALA A 79 5.37 -10.93 0.05
CA ALA A 79 6.40 -11.84 0.53
C ALA A 79 6.29 -12.05 2.04
N GLY A 80 6.72 -13.22 2.53
CA GLY A 80 6.77 -13.56 3.96
C GLY A 80 7.81 -12.77 4.74
N GLY A 81 7.36 -11.96 5.70
CA GLY A 81 8.20 -11.14 6.57
C GLY A 81 8.64 -11.83 7.86
N ALA A 82 8.81 -11.04 8.92
CA ALA A 82 9.24 -11.47 10.26
C ALA A 82 8.16 -11.32 11.34
N THR A 83 6.99 -10.74 11.02
CA THR A 83 5.91 -10.45 11.99
C THR A 83 6.32 -9.48 13.11
N LYS A 84 7.34 -8.64 12.87
CA LYS A 84 7.89 -7.67 13.82
C LYS A 84 7.58 -6.21 13.48
N GLY A 85 6.97 -5.91 12.33
CA GLY A 85 6.63 -4.54 11.93
C GLY A 85 5.77 -3.76 12.94
N SER A 86 4.95 -4.43 13.76
CA SER A 86 4.19 -3.74 14.83
C SER A 86 5.00 -3.44 16.09
N LEU A 87 6.23 -3.95 16.21
CA LEU A 87 7.08 -3.90 17.41
C LEU A 87 8.42 -3.21 17.17
N ALA A 88 8.92 -3.26 15.93
CA ALA A 88 10.14 -2.62 15.49
C ALA A 88 9.80 -1.77 14.25
N GLY A 89 10.22 -0.50 14.26
CA GLY A 89 9.82 0.47 13.24
C GLY A 89 10.91 0.90 12.27
N TYR A 90 12.18 0.51 12.50
CA TYR A 90 13.29 0.97 11.66
C TYR A 90 13.98 -0.19 10.94
N PRO A 91 13.60 -0.48 9.69
CA PRO A 91 14.07 -1.66 8.97
C PRO A 91 15.57 -1.65 8.70
N THR A 92 16.18 -0.47 8.58
CA THR A 92 17.60 -0.30 8.23
C THR A 92 18.52 -0.17 9.45
N ALA A 93 18.01 -0.36 10.68
CA ALA A 93 18.86 -0.44 11.87
C ALA A 93 19.83 -1.64 11.77
N PRO A 94 21.09 -1.50 12.21
CA PRO A 94 21.97 -2.66 12.40
C PRO A 94 21.30 -3.72 13.28
N GLY A 95 21.22 -4.96 12.78
CA GLY A 95 20.57 -6.08 13.48
C GLY A 95 19.04 -6.03 13.50
N SER A 96 18.42 -5.18 12.68
CA SER A 96 16.96 -5.14 12.55
C SER A 96 16.40 -6.53 12.21
N PRO A 97 15.35 -6.98 12.93
CA PRO A 97 14.71 -8.27 12.63
C PRO A 97 13.69 -8.16 11.48
N LEU A 98 13.44 -6.96 10.97
CA LEU A 98 12.44 -6.68 9.95
C LEU A 98 12.89 -7.26 8.60
N LYS A 99 11.93 -7.73 7.80
CA LYS A 99 12.17 -8.22 6.44
C LYS A 99 11.37 -7.36 5.46
N PRO A 100 11.97 -6.27 4.95
CA PRO A 100 11.31 -5.39 4.01
C PRO A 100 11.02 -6.09 2.69
N SER A 101 9.97 -5.65 2.03
CA SER A 101 9.62 -6.07 0.66
C SER A 101 8.94 -4.92 -0.06
N PHE A 102 8.90 -4.98 -1.39
CA PHE A 102 8.20 -3.97 -2.18
C PHE A 102 7.61 -4.61 -3.44
N HIS A 103 6.64 -3.92 -4.02
CA HIS A 103 6.17 -4.18 -5.37
C HIS A 103 6.44 -2.96 -6.23
N GLU A 104 6.70 -3.16 -7.51
CA GLU A 104 6.78 -2.10 -8.51
C GLU A 104 5.98 -2.57 -9.73
N LEU A 105 5.02 -1.75 -10.16
CA LEU A 105 4.18 -2.06 -11.31
C LEU A 105 3.69 -0.79 -11.99
N PRO A 106 3.34 -0.85 -13.29
CA PRO A 106 2.69 0.26 -13.97
C PRO A 106 1.22 0.41 -13.52
N LEU A 107 0.79 1.66 -13.36
CA LEU A 107 -0.61 2.06 -13.36
C LEU A 107 -0.96 2.54 -14.76
N PRO A 108 -1.95 1.92 -15.44
CA PRO A 108 -2.32 2.29 -16.79
C PRO A 108 -2.80 3.74 -16.88
N ALA A 109 -2.27 4.52 -17.82
CA ALA A 109 -2.68 5.91 -18.06
C ALA A 109 -4.19 6.03 -18.28
N ALA A 110 -4.77 5.05 -18.98
CA ALA A 110 -6.20 5.00 -19.30
C ALA A 110 -7.12 4.83 -18.07
N ALA A 111 -6.58 4.44 -16.92
CA ALA A 111 -7.34 4.32 -15.68
C ALA A 111 -7.41 5.65 -14.90
N PHE A 112 -6.63 6.66 -15.28
CA PHE A 112 -6.65 7.98 -14.65
C PHE A 112 -7.73 8.88 -15.21
N ILE A 113 -8.18 9.83 -14.38
CA ILE A 113 -9.13 10.86 -14.76
C ILE A 113 -8.55 12.25 -14.48
N ALA A 114 -9.00 13.26 -15.23
CA ALA A 114 -8.62 14.66 -15.06
C ALA A 114 -9.35 15.33 -13.87
N SER A 115 -9.41 14.61 -12.75
CA SER A 115 -9.97 15.04 -11.48
C SER A 115 -9.29 14.26 -10.35
N GLU A 116 -9.86 14.28 -9.13
CA GLU A 116 -9.33 13.45 -8.04
C GLU A 116 -9.30 11.97 -8.46
N ASN A 117 -8.13 11.35 -8.34
CA ASN A 117 -7.93 9.93 -8.53
C ASN A 117 -7.86 9.23 -7.16
N VAL A 118 -8.40 8.02 -7.10
CA VAL A 118 -8.52 7.25 -5.86
C VAL A 118 -7.85 5.89 -6.04
N LEU A 119 -6.77 5.66 -5.31
CA LEU A 119 -6.06 4.39 -5.28
C LEU A 119 -6.38 3.64 -3.99
N THR A 120 -6.76 2.37 -4.12
CA THR A 120 -7.25 1.54 -3.02
C THR A 120 -6.56 0.19 -3.00
N PRO A 121 -5.53 0.00 -2.16
CA PRO A 121 -5.10 -1.32 -1.73
C PRO A 121 -6.08 -1.88 -0.70
N ALA A 122 -6.74 -2.99 -1.04
CA ALA A 122 -7.62 -3.73 -0.14
C ALA A 122 -7.01 -5.09 0.18
N GLU A 123 -6.70 -5.35 1.45
CA GLU A 123 -6.12 -6.64 1.85
C GLU A 123 -7.20 -7.73 1.87
N THR A 124 -7.12 -8.65 0.91
CA THR A 124 -8.15 -9.67 0.63
C THR A 124 -7.84 -11.02 1.28
N ARG A 125 -6.58 -11.29 1.62
CA ARG A 125 -6.13 -12.50 2.33
C ARG A 125 -4.96 -12.19 3.24
N GLY A 126 -4.69 -13.09 4.19
CA GLY A 126 -3.53 -13.02 5.06
C GLY A 126 -3.77 -12.20 6.33
N SER A 127 -2.65 -11.93 6.99
CA SER A 127 -2.52 -11.20 8.25
C SER A 127 -1.67 -9.98 7.99
N ARG A 128 -1.75 -9.01 8.89
CA ARG A 128 -1.26 -7.64 8.76
C ARG A 128 0.11 -7.48 8.10
N HIS A 129 0.26 -6.34 7.43
CA HIS A 129 1.53 -5.80 6.95
C HIS A 129 1.76 -4.38 7.48
N ALA A 130 3.03 -4.00 7.56
CA ALA A 130 3.45 -2.66 7.94
C ALA A 130 3.97 -1.91 6.71
N HIS A 131 3.39 -0.75 6.43
CA HIS A 131 3.86 0.11 5.36
C HIS A 131 5.07 0.93 5.78
N ASP A 132 6.06 1.01 4.89
CA ASP A 132 7.15 1.97 4.96
C ASP A 132 6.79 3.23 4.18
N ALA A 133 6.43 3.05 2.91
CA ALA A 133 6.04 4.12 2.00
C ALA A 133 5.07 3.62 0.92
N ILE A 134 4.35 4.55 0.29
CA ILE A 134 3.61 4.31 -0.95
C ILE A 134 3.87 5.47 -1.90
N GLY A 135 4.04 5.17 -3.18
CA GLY A 135 4.31 6.18 -4.18
C GLY A 135 3.63 5.88 -5.51
N VAL A 136 3.13 6.95 -6.13
CA VAL A 136 2.83 7.01 -7.56
C VAL A 136 3.83 7.99 -8.16
N PHE A 137 4.52 7.59 -9.22
CA PHE A 137 5.64 8.35 -9.78
C PHE A 137 5.59 8.35 -11.31
N ALA A 138 6.02 9.47 -11.90
CA ALA A 138 6.28 9.49 -13.33
C ALA A 138 7.41 8.50 -13.66
N PRO A 139 7.37 7.83 -14.83
CA PRO A 139 8.51 7.07 -15.33
C PRO A 139 9.76 7.96 -15.36
N ALA A 140 10.93 7.38 -15.11
CA ALA A 140 12.18 8.08 -15.39
C ALA A 140 12.22 8.42 -16.89
N GLY A 141 12.35 9.71 -17.20
CA GLY A 141 12.45 10.22 -18.59
C GLY A 141 13.76 9.85 -19.27
#